data_AF-A0A359KR95-F1
#
_entry.id   AF-A0A359KR95-F1
#
_cell.length_a   1.000
_cell.length_b   1.000
_cell.length_c   1.000
_cell.angle_alpha   90.00
_cell.angle_beta   90.00
_cell.angle_gamma   90.00
#
_symmetry.space_group_name_H-M   'P 1'
#
loop_
_entity.id
_entity.type
_entity.pdbx_description
1 polymer ?
#
loop_
_entity_poly.entity_id
_entity_poly.type
_entity_poly.pdbx_seq_one_letter_code
_entity_poly.pdbx_strand_id
1 'polypeptide(L)' 'IFKSGNPERRAAAIVEAVTHYNDPVRIAKVSENLGEAMVGINVSTLPADELLATRGW' A
#
# COMPACT_ATOMS: atom_id res chain seq x y z
N ILE A 1 -5.61 2.55 -4.08
CA ILE A 1 -6.49 3.72 -3.79
C ILE A 1 -7.95 3.38 -4.06
N PHE A 2 -8.35 3.08 -5.29
CA PHE A 2 -9.79 2.94 -5.61
C PHE A 2 -10.46 1.62 -5.18
N LYS A 3 -9.70 0.56 -4.87
CA LYS A 3 -10.23 -0.69 -4.30
C LYS A 3 -10.12 -0.78 -2.77
N SER A 4 -9.91 0.34 -2.09
CA SER A 4 -9.94 0.40 -0.61
C SER A 4 -11.28 0.89 -0.12
N GLY A 5 -11.62 0.64 1.14
CA GLY A 5 -12.89 1.07 1.74
C GLY A 5 -13.10 2.59 1.79
N ASN A 6 -12.02 3.39 1.82
CA ASN A 6 -12.10 4.86 1.72
C ASN A 6 -11.02 5.43 0.77
N PRO A 7 -11.32 5.51 -0.54
CA PRO A 7 -10.36 5.96 -1.55
C PRO A 7 -9.86 7.40 -1.37
N GLU A 8 -10.74 8.33 -0.99
CA GLU A 8 -10.40 9.75 -0.81
C GLU A 8 -9.37 9.93 0.31
N ARG A 9 -9.69 9.40 1.50
CA ARG A 9 -8.81 9.49 2.67
C ARG A 9 -7.48 8.77 2.41
N ARG A 10 -7.52 7.63 1.73
CA ARG A 10 -6.30 6.87 1.37
C ARG A 10 -5.46 7.63 0.34
N ALA A 11 -6.04 8.33 -0.62
CA ALA A 11 -5.31 9.15 -1.58
C ALA A 11 -4.56 10.30 -0.85
N ALA A 12 -5.26 11.04 0.02
CA ALA A 12 -4.66 12.12 0.79
C ALA A 12 -3.50 11.61 1.68
N ALA A 13 -3.68 10.48 2.36
CA ALA A 13 -2.65 9.88 3.19
C ALA A 13 -1.41 9.45 2.40
N ILE A 14 -1.57 8.91 1.18
CA ILE A 14 -0.44 8.53 0.32
C ILE A 14 0.35 9.76 -0.12
N VAL A 15 -0.33 10.83 -0.54
CA VAL A 15 0.34 12.08 -0.95
C VAL A 15 1.12 12.68 0.22
N GLU A 16 0.50 12.72 1.41
CA GLU A 16 1.13 13.28 2.60
C GLU A 16 2.33 12.44 3.08
N ALA A 17 2.22 11.11 3.02
CA ALA A 17 3.30 10.19 3.35
C ALA A 17 4.48 10.29 2.39
N VAL A 18 4.24 10.42 1.08
CA VAL A 18 5.31 10.59 0.08
C VAL A 18 5.99 11.95 0.24
N THR A 19 5.21 13.01 0.50
CA THR A 19 5.75 14.37 0.70
C THR A 19 6.66 14.44 1.93
N HIS A 20 6.34 13.68 2.99
CA HIS A 20 7.05 13.71 4.27
C HIS A 20 7.67 12.35 4.63
N TYR A 21 8.24 11.66 3.64
CA TYR A 21 8.75 10.29 3.77
C TYR A 21 9.79 10.08 4.89
N ASN A 22 10.45 11.16 5.34
CA ASN A 22 11.46 11.15 6.40
C ASN A 22 10.91 11.57 7.79
N ASP A 23 9.62 11.87 7.92
CA ASP A 23 8.97 12.21 9.19
C ASP A 23 8.14 11.00 9.71
N PRO A 24 8.70 10.17 10.60
CA PRO A 24 8.02 8.97 11.08
C PRO A 24 6.75 9.27 11.88
N VAL A 25 6.69 10.43 12.56
CA VAL A 25 5.52 10.82 13.36
C VAL A 25 4.37 11.16 12.43
N ARG A 26 4.65 11.89 11.34
CA ARG A 26 3.61 12.21 10.35
C ARG A 26 3.13 10.97 9.61
N ILE A 27 4.04 10.07 9.23
CA ILE A 27 3.68 8.81 8.56
C ILE A 27 2.76 7.96 9.44
N ALA A 28 3.07 7.84 10.74
CA ALA A 28 2.21 7.12 11.67
C ALA A 28 0.81 7.73 11.71
N LYS A 29 0.71 9.06 11.87
CA LYS A 29 -0.56 9.78 11.94
C LYS A 29 -1.42 9.63 10.68
N VAL A 30 -0.83 9.71 9.49
CA VAL A 30 -1.59 9.57 8.23
C VAL A 30 -1.98 8.12 7.94
N SER A 31 -1.34 7.16 8.58
CA SER A 31 -1.67 5.73 8.43
C SER A 31 -2.89 5.29 9.25
N GLU A 32 -3.40 6.16 10.13
CA GLU A 32 -4.51 5.85 11.03
C GLU A 32 -5.88 5.94 10.33
N ASN A 33 -6.76 4.99 10.67
CA ASN A 33 -8.17 5.00 10.30
C ASN A 33 -8.42 5.14 8.78
N LEU A 34 -7.55 4.56 7.94
CA LEU A 34 -7.66 4.58 6.48
C LEU A 34 -8.72 3.62 5.90
N GLY A 35 -9.42 2.88 6.74
CA GLY A 35 -10.35 1.83 6.35
C GLY A 35 -9.67 0.62 5.73
N GLU A 36 -10.48 -0.32 5.22
CA GLU A 36 -9.99 -1.58 4.66
C GLU A 36 -9.04 -1.35 3.48
N ALA A 37 -7.90 -2.04 3.53
CA ALA A 37 -6.96 -2.07 2.44
C ALA A 37 -7.46 -2.96 1.31
N MET A 38 -6.97 -2.72 0.09
CA MET A 38 -7.14 -3.67 -1.00
C MET A 38 -6.47 -5.00 -0.62
N VAL A 39 -7.15 -6.12 -0.88
CA VAL A 39 -6.60 -7.46 -0.66
C VAL A 39 -5.47 -7.70 -1.67
N GLY A 40 -4.28 -8.03 -1.17
CA GLY A 40 -3.15 -8.44 -1.99
C GLY A 40 -3.22 -9.91 -2.37
N ILE A 41 -2.59 -10.28 -3.48
CA ILE A 41 -2.41 -11.67 -3.88
C ILE A 41 -1.04 -12.14 -3.35
N ASN A 42 -0.98 -13.31 -2.73
CA ASN A 42 0.27 -13.83 -2.18
C ASN A 42 1.17 -14.36 -3.30
N VAL A 43 2.48 -14.08 -3.22
CA VAL A 43 3.48 -14.51 -4.22
C VAL A 43 3.47 -16.03 -4.45
N SER A 44 3.25 -16.84 -3.42
CA SER A 44 3.18 -18.31 -3.54
C SER A 44 1.99 -18.81 -4.37
N THR A 45 0.97 -17.98 -4.57
CA THR A 45 -0.23 -18.30 -5.37
C THR A 45 -0.17 -17.76 -6.79
N LEU A 46 0.87 -16.98 -7.13
CA LEU A 46 1.01 -16.43 -8.48
C LEU A 46 1.49 -17.52 -9.46
N PRO A 47 0.90 -17.59 -10.67
CA PRO A 47 1.46 -18.32 -11.80
C PRO A 47 2.90 -17.89 -12.12
N ALA A 48 3.72 -18.81 -12.64
CA ALA A 48 5.14 -18.56 -12.91
C ALA A 48 5.39 -17.43 -13.93
N ASP A 49 4.44 -17.19 -14.83
CA ASP A 49 4.43 -16.14 -15.85
C ASP A 49 4.00 -14.76 -15.30
N GLU A 50 3.32 -14.72 -14.16
CA GLU A 50 2.97 -13.47 -13.46
C GLU A 50 4.06 -13.00 -12.48
N LEU A 51 5.03 -13.86 -12.17
CA LEU A 51 6.16 -13.52 -11.31
C LEU A 51 7.12 -12.55 -12.02
N LEU A 52 7.25 -11.35 -11.44
CA LEU A 52 8.21 -10.34 -11.91
C LEU A 52 9.68 -10.78 -11.73
N ALA A 53 9.94 -11.71 -10.80
CA ALA A 53 11.25 -12.31 -10.57
C ALA A 53 11.11 -13.84 -10.43
N THR A 54 11.82 -14.57 -11.28
CA THR A 54 11.81 -16.06 -11.33
C THR A 54 13.07 -16.69 -10.72
N ARG A 55 14.00 -15.88 -10.19
CA ARG A 55 15.17 -16.33 -9.41
C ARG A 55 15.33 -15.53 -8.12
N GLY A 56 15.53 -16.26 -7.02
CA GLY A 56 16.21 -15.78 -5.81
C GLY A 56 15.29 -15.31 -4.68
N TRP A 57 15.60 -15.80 -3.48
CA TRP A 57 15.47 -15.07 -2.21
C TRP A 57 16.70 -14.16 -2.07
#